data_AF-A0A9W6C7F1-F1
#
_entry.id   AF-A0A9W6C7F1-F1
#
_cell.length_a   1.000
_cell.length_b   1.000
_cell.length_c   1.000
_cell.angle_alpha   90.00
_cell.angle_beta   90.00
_cell.angle_gamma   90.00
#
_symmetry.space_group_name_H-M   'P 1'
#
loop_
_entity.id
_entity.type
_entity.pdbx_description
1 polymer ?
#
loop_
_entity_poly.entity_id
_entity_poly.type
_entity_poly.pdbx_seq_one_letter_code
_entity_poly.pdbx_strand_id
1 'polypeptide(L)'
;MSNVNKKKLPVGIESFEKIRTQDFYYVDKTVMIRDLIQRWGEVNLFTRPRRFGKSLNMSMLKAFFEIGGNRALFDGLKISEEKEICEEYMGKFPVISISLKDVEGSDYDVARTLLCSVIGNEALRFYELLKSSPKLNEVERRQYEQLVCTDHEQRGSFAMSDSVLMGSLKTLSSLLEKHYEKKVILLIDEYDVPLSKANEQGYYNEMVFLMRNLLQQVLKTNSSLYFAVLTGCLRVAKESIFTGLNNFKIYSITDVRFDEYFGFTDSEVKEMLAYYGQEAKVQTVREWYDGYHFGTLDVYCPWDVISYCDD
;
A
#
# COMPACT_ATOMS: atom_id res chain seq x y z
N MET A 1 -33.44 -11.22 24.58
CA MET A 1 -32.88 -10.46 23.45
C MET A 1 -31.58 -11.14 23.08
N SER A 2 -31.48 -11.68 21.89
CA SER A 2 -30.32 -12.44 21.42
C SER A 2 -29.05 -11.61 21.54
N ASN A 3 -28.07 -12.08 22.32
CA ASN A 3 -26.69 -11.61 22.24
C ASN A 3 -26.20 -11.88 20.82
N VAL A 4 -26.42 -10.94 19.91
CA VAL A 4 -25.65 -10.89 18.67
C VAL A 4 -24.23 -10.62 19.15
N ASN A 5 -23.36 -11.62 19.00
CA ASN A 5 -21.95 -11.46 19.34
C ASN A 5 -21.43 -10.33 18.45
N LYS A 6 -21.12 -9.17 19.05
CA LYS A 6 -20.64 -8.01 18.30
C LYS A 6 -19.30 -8.38 17.66
N LYS A 7 -19.08 -7.88 16.45
CA LYS A 7 -17.80 -8.05 15.76
C LYS A 7 -16.66 -7.47 16.58
N LYS A 8 -15.48 -8.09 16.49
CA LYS A 8 -14.27 -7.62 17.17
C LYS A 8 -13.80 -6.28 16.59
N LEU A 9 -13.22 -5.42 17.42
CA LEU A 9 -12.58 -4.19 16.96
C LEU A 9 -11.21 -4.49 16.32
N PRO A 10 -10.89 -3.93 15.14
CA PRO A 10 -9.64 -4.23 14.44
C PRO A 10 -8.45 -3.39 14.92
N VAL A 11 -8.18 -3.39 16.24
CA VAL A 11 -7.07 -2.64 16.83
C VAL A 11 -5.74 -3.18 16.29
N GLY A 12 -4.99 -2.36 15.54
CA GLY A 12 -3.68 -2.71 14.99
C GLY A 12 -3.70 -3.73 13.84
N ILE A 13 -4.86 -3.97 13.23
CA ILE A 13 -4.97 -4.93 12.13
C ILE A 13 -4.87 -4.19 10.79
N GLU A 14 -3.77 -4.42 10.07
CA GLU A 14 -3.52 -3.83 8.75
C GLU A 14 -3.90 -4.77 7.59
N SER A 15 -4.26 -6.03 7.87
CA SER A 15 -4.61 -7.01 6.85
C SER A 15 -6.12 -7.00 6.59
N PHE A 16 -6.49 -6.60 5.38
CA PHE A 16 -7.88 -6.64 4.91
C PHE A 16 -8.45 -8.07 4.97
N GLU A 17 -7.66 -9.06 4.55
CA GLU A 17 -8.06 -10.47 4.62
C GLU A 17 -8.37 -10.91 6.05
N LYS A 18 -7.51 -10.57 7.03
CA LYS A 18 -7.77 -10.90 8.45
C LYS A 18 -9.06 -10.24 8.94
N ILE A 19 -9.29 -8.97 8.59
CA ILE A 19 -10.52 -8.27 8.97
C ILE A 19 -11.76 -9.00 8.44
N ARG A 20 -11.71 -9.42 7.17
CA ARG A 20 -12.83 -10.07 6.48
C ARG A 20 -13.06 -11.53 6.91
N THR A 21 -12.01 -12.25 7.28
CA THR A 21 -12.10 -13.69 7.60
C THR A 21 -12.24 -13.99 9.10
N GLN A 22 -11.84 -13.07 9.98
CA GLN A 22 -11.81 -13.31 11.42
C GLN A 22 -12.86 -12.53 12.20
N ASP A 23 -13.99 -12.18 11.58
CA ASP A 23 -15.14 -11.53 12.24
C ASP A 23 -14.81 -10.20 12.94
N PHE A 24 -14.00 -9.37 12.28
CA PHE A 24 -13.75 -8.00 12.72
C PHE A 24 -14.77 -7.03 12.11
N TYR A 25 -15.04 -5.95 12.83
CA TYR A 25 -15.80 -4.82 12.32
C TYR A 25 -14.97 -4.10 11.25
N TYR A 26 -15.62 -3.73 10.15
CA TYR A 26 -14.97 -3.09 9.02
C TYR A 26 -15.83 -1.93 8.52
N VAL A 27 -15.23 -0.74 8.49
CA VAL A 27 -15.82 0.42 7.82
C VAL A 27 -15.50 0.31 6.34
N ASP A 28 -16.53 0.19 5.50
CA ASP A 28 -16.36 -0.14 4.09
C ASP A 28 -15.86 1.03 3.23
N LYS A 29 -14.57 0.97 2.88
CA LYS A 29 -13.87 1.91 1.98
C LYS A 29 -13.71 1.41 0.55
N THR A 30 -14.34 0.30 0.17
CA THR A 30 -14.06 -0.41 -1.10
C THR A 30 -14.44 0.39 -2.35
N VAL A 31 -15.28 1.41 -2.23
CA VAL A 31 -15.57 2.38 -3.29
C VAL A 31 -14.31 3.08 -3.82
N MET A 32 -13.25 3.17 -3.00
CA MET A 32 -11.94 3.67 -3.43
C MET A 32 -11.43 2.95 -4.69
N ILE A 33 -11.71 1.65 -4.83
CA ILE A 33 -11.28 0.83 -5.98
C ILE A 33 -11.89 1.36 -7.28
N ARG A 34 -13.21 1.59 -7.28
CA ARG A 34 -13.92 2.14 -8.44
C ARG A 34 -13.36 3.50 -8.82
N ASP A 35 -13.24 4.39 -7.85
CA ASP A 35 -12.79 5.77 -8.08
C ASP A 35 -11.33 5.81 -8.57
N LEU A 36 -10.48 4.88 -8.12
CA LEU A 36 -9.12 4.72 -8.63
C LEU A 36 -9.10 4.33 -10.11
N ILE A 37 -9.94 3.36 -10.50
CA ILE A 37 -10.04 2.85 -11.89
C ILE A 37 -10.61 3.94 -12.81
N GLN A 38 -11.74 4.55 -12.44
CA GLN A 38 -12.46 5.50 -13.30
C GLN A 38 -11.70 6.82 -13.50
N ARG A 39 -10.97 7.31 -12.49
CA ARG A 39 -10.26 8.59 -12.58
C ARG A 39 -8.90 8.48 -13.26
N TRP A 40 -8.45 7.26 -13.56
CA TRP A 40 -7.25 6.90 -14.33
C TRP A 40 -6.02 7.80 -14.08
N GLY A 41 -5.25 7.49 -13.03
CA GLY A 41 -3.88 7.99 -12.85
C GLY A 41 -2.89 6.84 -13.00
N GLU A 42 -1.87 6.98 -13.85
CA GLU A 42 -0.83 5.94 -13.97
C GLU A 42 -0.02 5.81 -12.68
N VAL A 43 0.19 6.92 -11.95
CA VAL A 43 0.82 6.91 -10.63
C VAL A 43 0.01 7.76 -9.66
N ASN A 44 -0.52 7.13 -8.60
CA ASN A 44 -1.40 7.76 -7.63
C ASN A 44 -0.72 7.82 -6.26
N LEU A 45 -0.45 9.02 -5.76
CA LEU A 45 0.19 9.22 -4.45
C LEU A 45 -0.82 9.77 -3.44
N PHE A 46 -1.07 9.00 -2.38
CA PHE A 46 -1.92 9.38 -1.25
C PHE A 46 -1.06 9.76 -0.04
N THR A 47 -1.07 11.06 0.31
CA THR A 47 -0.40 11.53 1.53
C THR A 47 -1.43 11.72 2.63
N ARG A 48 -1.37 10.95 3.71
CA ARG A 48 -2.27 11.08 4.88
C ARG A 48 -1.50 10.89 6.18
N PRO A 49 -1.97 11.46 7.31
CA PRO A 49 -1.31 11.29 8.61
C PRO A 49 -1.19 9.81 9.03
N ARG A 50 -0.34 9.55 10.04
CA ARG A 50 -0.15 8.21 10.61
C ARG A 50 -1.49 7.67 11.13
N ARG A 51 -1.71 6.35 11.01
CA ARG A 51 -2.92 5.62 11.48
C ARG A 51 -4.23 5.88 10.72
N PHE A 52 -4.21 6.58 9.59
CA PHE A 52 -5.40 6.84 8.74
C PHE A 52 -5.83 5.66 7.83
N GLY A 53 -5.48 4.42 8.18
CA GLY A 53 -5.90 3.24 7.42
C GLY A 53 -5.16 3.03 6.08
N LYS A 54 -4.01 3.69 5.86
CA LYS A 54 -3.23 3.57 4.62
C LYS A 54 -2.85 2.12 4.29
N SER A 55 -2.19 1.44 5.21
CA SER A 55 -1.74 0.05 5.03
C SER A 55 -2.91 -0.93 4.86
N LEU A 56 -4.02 -0.68 5.56
CA LEU A 56 -5.25 -1.46 5.37
C LEU A 56 -5.81 -1.30 3.95
N ASN A 57 -5.84 -0.08 3.43
CA ASN A 57 -6.26 0.17 2.05
C ASN A 57 -5.30 -0.47 1.04
N MET A 58 -3.99 -0.43 1.29
CA MET A 58 -3.01 -1.13 0.44
C MET A 58 -3.24 -2.65 0.44
N SER A 59 -3.53 -3.25 1.60
CA SER A 59 -3.89 -4.66 1.71
C SER A 59 -5.21 -4.98 0.98
N MET A 60 -6.21 -4.10 1.04
CA MET A 60 -7.47 -4.25 0.31
C MET A 60 -7.24 -4.20 -1.21
N LEU A 61 -6.47 -3.23 -1.71
CA LEU A 61 -6.17 -3.10 -3.14
C LEU A 61 -5.43 -4.34 -3.65
N LYS A 62 -4.44 -4.84 -2.89
CA LYS A 62 -3.76 -6.09 -3.22
C LYS A 62 -4.76 -7.24 -3.34
N ALA A 63 -5.61 -7.44 -2.31
CA ALA A 63 -6.60 -8.51 -2.30
C ALA A 63 -7.60 -8.42 -3.47
N PHE A 64 -7.92 -7.21 -3.92
CA PHE A 64 -8.86 -6.99 -5.02
C PHE A 64 -8.25 -7.33 -6.38
N PHE A 65 -7.06 -6.79 -6.68
CA PHE A 65 -6.49 -6.88 -8.03
C PHE A 65 -5.70 -8.17 -8.29
N GLU A 66 -5.09 -8.75 -7.24
CA GLU A 66 -4.10 -9.82 -7.38
C GLU A 66 -4.67 -11.11 -7.95
N ILE A 67 -4.01 -11.63 -9.00
CA ILE A 67 -4.33 -12.94 -9.58
C ILE A 67 -4.31 -14.02 -8.49
N GLY A 68 -5.38 -14.81 -8.44
CA GLY A 68 -5.56 -15.84 -7.41
C GLY A 68 -6.16 -15.31 -6.10
N GLY A 69 -6.49 -14.02 -6.02
CA GLY A 69 -7.15 -13.42 -4.86
C GLY A 69 -8.53 -14.02 -4.57
N ASN A 70 -8.90 -14.05 -3.28
CA ASN A 70 -10.17 -14.58 -2.84
C ASN A 70 -11.30 -13.55 -3.00
N ARG A 71 -12.17 -13.76 -4.00
CA ARG A 71 -13.30 -12.88 -4.30
C ARG A 71 -14.29 -12.73 -3.14
N ALA A 72 -14.45 -13.78 -2.32
CA ALA A 72 -15.39 -13.78 -1.20
C ALA A 72 -15.04 -12.74 -0.11
N LEU A 73 -13.80 -12.22 -0.10
CA LEU A 73 -13.41 -11.12 0.79
C LEU A 73 -14.25 -9.85 0.56
N PHE A 74 -14.80 -9.68 -0.64
CA PHE A 74 -15.57 -8.50 -1.02
C PHE A 74 -17.09 -8.69 -0.93
N ASP A 75 -17.57 -9.87 -0.53
CA ASP A 75 -18.99 -10.15 -0.43
C ASP A 75 -19.67 -9.21 0.58
N GLY A 76 -20.76 -8.57 0.13
CA GLY A 76 -21.53 -7.62 0.93
C GLY A 76 -20.85 -6.25 1.13
N LEU A 77 -19.77 -5.97 0.40
CA LEU A 77 -19.15 -4.64 0.35
C LEU A 77 -19.61 -3.86 -0.88
N LYS A 78 -19.58 -2.54 -0.84
CA LYS A 78 -20.04 -1.63 -1.90
C LYS A 78 -19.41 -1.95 -3.26
N ILE A 79 -18.13 -2.32 -3.32
CA ILE A 79 -17.47 -2.66 -4.59
C ILE A 79 -18.08 -3.91 -5.26
N SER A 80 -18.68 -4.84 -4.50
CA SER A 80 -19.30 -6.05 -5.08
C SER A 80 -20.55 -5.75 -5.91
N GLU A 81 -21.12 -4.56 -5.74
CA GLU A 81 -22.24 -4.06 -6.55
C GLU A 81 -21.77 -3.55 -7.93
N GLU A 82 -20.50 -3.16 -8.05
CA GLU A 82 -19.87 -2.67 -9.28
C GLU A 82 -19.46 -3.85 -10.19
N LYS A 83 -20.44 -4.53 -10.79
CA LYS A 83 -20.26 -5.80 -11.51
C LYS A 83 -19.23 -5.74 -12.64
N GLU A 84 -19.27 -4.70 -13.47
CA GLU A 84 -18.35 -4.53 -14.60
C GLU A 84 -16.90 -4.40 -14.10
N ILE A 85 -16.69 -3.62 -13.04
CA ILE A 85 -15.37 -3.45 -12.42
C ILE A 85 -14.88 -4.76 -11.81
N CYS A 86 -15.76 -5.49 -11.12
CA CYS A 86 -15.41 -6.79 -10.56
C CYS A 86 -15.03 -7.81 -11.66
N GLU A 87 -15.74 -7.82 -12.78
CA GLU A 87 -15.48 -8.74 -13.89
C GLU A 87 -14.13 -8.45 -14.56
N GLU A 88 -13.86 -7.18 -14.85
CA GLU A 88 -12.67 -6.75 -15.58
C GLU A 88 -11.39 -6.75 -14.72
N TYR A 89 -11.50 -6.40 -13.43
CA TYR A 89 -10.33 -6.13 -12.58
C TYR A 89 -10.11 -7.10 -11.43
N MET A 90 -11.16 -7.69 -10.85
CA MET A 90 -11.02 -8.46 -9.61
C MET A 90 -10.30 -9.80 -9.85
N GLY A 91 -9.10 -9.90 -9.27
CA GLY A 91 -8.21 -11.04 -9.38
C GLY A 91 -7.60 -11.23 -10.77
N LYS A 92 -7.36 -10.14 -11.50
CA LYS A 92 -6.95 -10.16 -12.92
C LYS A 92 -5.57 -9.60 -13.21
N PHE A 93 -4.87 -9.08 -12.20
CA PHE A 93 -3.58 -8.42 -12.39
C PHE A 93 -2.47 -9.06 -11.55
N PRO A 94 -1.26 -9.23 -12.10
CA PRO A 94 -0.08 -9.39 -11.25
C PRO A 94 0.09 -8.12 -10.42
N VAL A 95 0.25 -8.28 -9.11
CA VAL A 95 0.44 -7.18 -8.17
C VAL A 95 1.80 -7.31 -7.51
N ILE A 96 2.63 -6.28 -7.62
CA ILE A 96 3.83 -6.13 -6.79
C ILE A 96 3.46 -5.23 -5.62
N SER A 97 3.61 -5.70 -4.39
CA SER A 97 3.23 -4.96 -3.19
C SER A 97 4.35 -4.96 -2.16
N ILE A 98 4.93 -3.77 -1.91
CA ILE A 98 5.98 -3.59 -0.91
C ILE A 98 5.56 -2.55 0.14
N SER A 99 6.00 -2.76 1.37
CA SER A 99 5.92 -1.75 2.43
C SER A 99 7.34 -1.36 2.82
N LEU A 100 7.59 -0.06 2.89
CA LEU A 100 8.90 0.50 3.24
C LEU A 100 8.98 0.92 4.72
N LYS A 101 7.98 0.53 5.51
CA LYS A 101 7.88 0.85 6.95
C LYS A 101 9.05 0.36 7.78
N ASP A 102 9.63 -0.78 7.40
CA ASP A 102 10.72 -1.43 8.13
C ASP A 102 12.11 -1.04 7.60
N VAL A 103 12.19 -0.09 6.66
CA VAL A 103 13.47 0.37 6.08
C VAL A 103 14.05 1.50 6.93
N GLU A 104 14.35 1.17 8.19
CA GLU A 104 14.88 2.08 9.20
C GLU A 104 16.32 1.69 9.58
N GLY A 105 17.31 2.14 8.81
CA GLY A 105 18.73 1.91 9.12
C GLY A 105 19.30 2.91 10.13
N SER A 106 20.32 2.48 10.86
CA SER A 106 21.21 3.38 11.63
C SER A 106 22.14 4.19 10.72
N ASP A 107 22.44 3.64 9.54
CA ASP A 107 23.27 4.22 8.50
C ASP A 107 22.75 3.80 7.12
N TYR A 108 23.37 4.32 6.07
CA TYR A 108 22.98 4.04 4.68
C TYR A 108 23.10 2.55 4.32
N ASP A 109 24.16 1.86 4.76
CA ASP A 109 24.41 0.46 4.38
C ASP A 109 23.36 -0.46 5.01
N VAL A 110 23.00 -0.22 6.27
CA VAL A 110 21.91 -0.93 6.95
C VAL A 110 20.58 -0.66 6.25
N ALA A 111 20.25 0.61 5.98
CA ALA A 111 18.99 0.96 5.32
C ALA A 111 18.88 0.36 3.91
N ARG A 112 19.97 0.39 3.13
CA ARG A 112 20.08 -0.26 1.82
C ARG A 112 19.85 -1.77 1.93
N THR A 113 20.41 -2.41 2.95
CA THR A 113 20.25 -3.86 3.17
C THR A 113 18.81 -4.24 3.56
N LEU A 114 18.14 -3.40 4.35
CA LEU A 114 16.72 -3.55 4.64
C LEU A 114 15.87 -3.37 3.37
N LEU A 115 16.22 -2.42 2.51
CA LEU A 115 15.53 -2.25 1.21
C LEU A 115 15.72 -3.47 0.28
N CYS A 116 16.93 -4.03 0.20
CA CYS A 116 17.17 -5.30 -0.49
C CYS A 116 16.26 -6.41 0.06
N SER A 117 16.09 -6.46 1.38
CA SER A 117 15.25 -7.46 2.02
C SER A 117 13.77 -7.30 1.68
N VAL A 118 13.24 -6.08 1.70
CA VAL A 118 11.84 -5.81 1.31
C VAL A 118 11.57 -6.26 -0.13
N ILE A 119 12.45 -5.87 -1.06
CA ILE A 119 12.27 -6.16 -2.48
C ILE A 119 12.51 -7.64 -2.78
N GLY A 120 13.55 -8.23 -2.20
CA GLY A 120 13.88 -9.65 -2.35
C GLY A 120 12.78 -10.56 -1.83
N ASN A 121 12.17 -10.23 -0.69
CA ASN A 121 11.02 -10.95 -0.15
C ASN A 121 9.80 -10.90 -1.09
N GLU A 122 9.50 -9.72 -1.65
CA GLU A 122 8.39 -9.63 -2.61
C GLU A 122 8.71 -10.34 -3.93
N ALA A 123 9.97 -10.31 -4.38
CA ALA A 123 10.40 -11.09 -5.53
C ALA A 123 10.26 -12.60 -5.28
N LEU A 124 10.68 -13.09 -4.10
CA LEU A 124 10.59 -14.51 -3.71
C LEU A 124 9.17 -15.06 -3.72
N ARG A 125 8.15 -14.23 -3.50
CA ARG A 125 6.75 -14.63 -3.57
C ARG A 125 6.38 -15.25 -4.92
N PHE A 126 7.12 -14.91 -5.97
CA PHE A 126 6.94 -15.41 -7.33
C PHE A 126 7.99 -16.47 -7.73
N TYR A 127 8.76 -17.01 -6.78
CA TYR A 127 9.91 -17.86 -7.08
C TYR A 127 9.56 -19.09 -7.90
N GLU A 128 8.63 -19.92 -7.43
CA GLU A 128 8.23 -21.12 -8.15
C GLU A 128 7.66 -20.78 -9.53
N LEU A 129 6.82 -19.73 -9.61
CA LEU A 129 6.18 -19.27 -10.84
C LEU A 129 7.21 -18.85 -11.91
N LEU A 130 8.14 -17.97 -11.56
CA LEU A 130 9.08 -17.38 -12.50
C LEU A 130 10.22 -18.35 -12.83
N LYS A 131 10.64 -19.18 -11.87
CA LYS A 131 11.64 -20.23 -12.10
C LYS A 131 11.18 -21.26 -13.14
N SER A 132 9.94 -21.73 -13.03
CA SER A 132 9.39 -22.73 -13.96
C SER A 132 8.65 -22.12 -15.17
N SER A 133 8.65 -20.80 -15.33
CA SER A 133 7.93 -20.12 -16.41
C SER A 133 8.47 -20.54 -17.78
N PRO A 134 7.64 -21.10 -18.69
CA PRO A 134 8.07 -21.45 -20.05
C PRO A 134 8.24 -20.22 -20.95
N LYS A 135 7.71 -19.06 -20.53
CA LYS A 135 7.77 -17.80 -21.30
C LYS A 135 9.07 -17.02 -21.06
N LEU A 136 9.82 -17.34 -20.01
CA LEU A 136 11.08 -16.68 -19.69
C LEU A 136 12.26 -17.41 -20.34
N ASN A 137 13.18 -16.66 -20.93
CA ASN A 137 14.44 -17.19 -21.42
C ASN A 137 15.50 -17.26 -20.30
N GLU A 138 16.66 -17.84 -20.59
CA GLU A 138 17.73 -18.00 -19.58
C GLU A 138 18.27 -16.67 -19.05
N VAL A 139 18.34 -15.63 -19.88
CA VAL A 139 18.85 -14.31 -19.47
C VAL A 139 17.89 -13.66 -18.48
N GLU A 140 16.59 -13.72 -18.76
CA GLU A 140 15.52 -13.21 -17.90
C GLU A 140 15.45 -13.97 -16.57
N ARG A 141 15.67 -15.30 -16.59
CA ARG A 141 15.79 -16.09 -15.36
C ARG A 141 16.99 -15.67 -14.52
N ARG A 142 18.15 -15.42 -15.16
CA ARG A 142 19.33 -14.90 -14.44
C ARG A 142 19.09 -13.52 -13.85
N GLN A 143 18.37 -12.64 -14.55
CA GLN A 143 17.96 -11.34 -14.00
C GLN A 143 17.05 -11.50 -12.79
N TYR A 144 16.13 -12.46 -12.81
CA TYR A 144 15.29 -12.77 -11.65
C TYR A 144 16.10 -13.33 -10.48
N GLU A 145 17.05 -14.24 -10.75
CA GLU A 145 17.94 -14.82 -9.74
C GLU A 145 18.74 -13.75 -8.99
N GLN A 146 19.12 -12.65 -9.65
CA GLN A 146 19.76 -11.51 -8.99
C GLN A 146 18.85 -10.81 -7.96
N LEU A 147 17.52 -10.87 -8.12
CA LEU A 147 16.56 -10.29 -7.17
C LEU A 147 16.31 -11.17 -5.95
N VAL A 148 16.58 -12.48 -6.06
CA VAL A 148 16.35 -13.45 -4.98
C VAL A 148 17.65 -14.08 -4.47
N CYS A 149 18.79 -13.51 -4.87
CA CYS A 149 20.11 -13.94 -4.44
C CYS A 149 20.26 -13.72 -2.93
N THR A 150 20.50 -14.78 -2.16
CA THR A 150 20.70 -14.68 -0.72
C THR A 150 22.11 -14.23 -0.39
N ASP A 151 22.25 -13.39 0.62
CA ASP A 151 23.55 -12.95 1.08
C ASP A 151 24.24 -14.04 1.91
N HIS A 152 25.35 -14.56 1.39
CA HIS A 152 26.15 -15.58 2.06
C HIS A 152 27.09 -15.00 3.13
N GLU A 153 27.28 -13.68 3.18
CA GLU A 153 28.15 -12.99 4.14
C GLU A 153 27.42 -12.55 5.43
N GLN A 154 26.15 -12.91 5.60
CA GLN A 154 25.31 -12.59 6.78
C GLN A 154 25.12 -11.08 7.08
N ARG A 155 25.29 -10.19 6.09
CA ARG A 155 25.01 -8.75 6.28
C ARG A 155 23.53 -8.44 6.11
N GLY A 156 22.82 -9.24 5.30
CA GLY A 156 21.36 -9.18 5.12
C GLY A 156 20.75 -10.51 4.68
N SER A 157 19.46 -10.51 4.34
CA SER A 157 18.81 -11.70 3.76
C SER A 157 19.05 -11.83 2.26
N PHE A 158 19.29 -10.72 1.55
CA PHE A 158 19.46 -10.68 0.10
C PHE A 158 20.62 -9.79 -0.32
N ALA A 159 21.33 -10.20 -1.37
CA ALA A 159 22.45 -9.47 -1.95
C ALA A 159 22.09 -8.97 -3.35
N MET A 160 21.92 -7.65 -3.48
CA MET A 160 21.75 -6.96 -4.76
C MET A 160 22.86 -5.92 -4.91
N SER A 161 23.40 -5.73 -6.12
CA SER A 161 24.20 -4.54 -6.43
C SER A 161 23.30 -3.30 -6.49
N ASP A 162 23.87 -2.10 -6.43
CA ASP A 162 23.09 -0.85 -6.52
C ASP A 162 22.31 -0.76 -7.84
N SER A 163 22.91 -1.19 -8.94
CA SER A 163 22.26 -1.23 -10.25
C SER A 163 21.07 -2.20 -10.28
N VAL A 164 21.22 -3.38 -9.70
CA VAL A 164 20.13 -4.37 -9.58
C VAL A 164 19.04 -3.84 -8.67
N LEU A 165 19.40 -3.27 -7.51
CA LEU A 165 18.45 -2.72 -6.55
C LEU A 165 17.61 -1.61 -7.17
N MET A 166 18.23 -0.62 -7.83
CA MET A 166 17.52 0.47 -8.49
C MET A 166 16.62 0.00 -9.65
N GLY A 167 17.00 -1.07 -10.35
CA GLY A 167 16.20 -1.64 -11.44
C GLY A 167 15.21 -2.72 -11.03
N SER A 168 15.26 -3.16 -9.78
CA SER A 168 14.65 -4.41 -9.30
C SER A 168 13.14 -4.52 -9.55
N LEU A 169 12.36 -3.53 -9.12
CA LEU A 169 10.91 -3.53 -9.29
C LEU A 169 10.49 -3.43 -10.76
N LYS A 170 11.27 -2.74 -11.59
CA LYS A 170 11.06 -2.68 -13.04
C LYS A 170 11.31 -4.05 -13.68
N THR A 171 12.44 -4.69 -13.35
CA THR A 171 12.77 -6.04 -13.80
C THR A 171 11.67 -7.01 -13.40
N LEU A 172 11.26 -7.02 -12.13
CA LEU A 172 10.17 -7.87 -11.65
C LEU A 172 8.85 -7.60 -12.40
N SER A 173 8.53 -6.32 -12.66
CA SER A 173 7.34 -5.94 -13.44
C SER A 173 7.37 -6.55 -14.85
N SER A 174 8.49 -6.44 -15.56
CA SER A 174 8.61 -6.96 -16.93
C SER A 174 8.55 -8.49 -16.99
N LEU A 175 9.13 -9.18 -16.00
CA LEU A 175 9.08 -10.63 -15.92
C LEU A 175 7.65 -11.13 -15.65
N LEU A 176 6.92 -10.47 -14.73
CA LEU A 176 5.53 -10.78 -14.43
C LEU A 176 4.62 -10.49 -15.62
N GLU A 177 4.80 -9.35 -16.30
CA GLU A 177 4.04 -9.03 -17.52
C GLU A 177 4.26 -10.09 -18.59
N LYS A 178 5.51 -10.50 -18.83
CA LYS A 178 5.82 -11.53 -19.82
C LYS A 178 5.19 -12.87 -19.47
N HIS A 179 5.21 -13.26 -18.19
CA HIS A 179 4.60 -14.52 -17.75
C HIS A 179 3.06 -14.49 -17.88
N TYR A 180 2.43 -13.45 -17.33
CA TYR A 180 0.97 -13.34 -17.27
C TYR A 180 0.33 -12.76 -18.54
N GLU A 181 1.12 -12.19 -19.46
CA GLU A 181 0.64 -11.39 -20.60
C GLU A 181 -0.29 -10.25 -20.17
N LYS A 182 -0.01 -9.69 -19.00
CA LYS A 182 -0.81 -8.64 -18.37
C LYS A 182 0.10 -7.66 -17.66
N LYS A 183 -0.11 -6.37 -17.90
CA LYS A 183 0.56 -5.29 -17.17
C LYS A 183 0.37 -5.43 -15.65
N VAL A 184 1.32 -4.90 -14.90
CA VAL A 184 1.45 -5.07 -13.45
C VAL A 184 0.87 -3.86 -12.71
N ILE A 185 0.19 -4.11 -11.60
CA ILE A 185 -0.18 -3.08 -10.63
C ILE A 185 0.88 -3.02 -9.53
N LEU A 186 1.36 -1.82 -9.21
CA LEU A 186 2.39 -1.62 -8.19
C LEU A 186 1.83 -0.90 -6.98
N LEU A 187 2.02 -1.47 -5.80
CA LEU A 187 1.60 -0.91 -4.51
C LEU A 187 2.85 -0.66 -3.66
N ILE A 188 3.13 0.60 -3.30
CA ILE A 188 4.25 0.99 -2.43
C ILE A 188 3.71 1.71 -1.20
N ASP A 189 3.75 1.03 -0.06
CA ASP A 189 3.33 1.62 1.22
C ASP A 189 4.49 2.29 1.94
N GLU A 190 4.19 3.40 2.61
CA GLU A 190 5.10 4.21 3.42
C GLU A 190 6.42 4.60 2.73
N TYR A 191 6.31 5.09 1.48
CA TYR A 191 7.47 5.39 0.62
C TYR A 191 8.48 6.38 1.23
N ASP A 192 8.02 7.20 2.18
CA ASP A 192 8.76 8.29 2.80
C ASP A 192 9.51 7.88 4.07
N VAL A 193 9.26 6.70 4.64
CA VAL A 193 9.92 6.22 5.86
C VAL A 193 11.45 6.13 5.72
N PRO A 194 12.02 5.51 4.65
CA PRO A 194 13.47 5.46 4.48
C PRO A 194 14.12 6.86 4.50
N LEU A 195 13.42 7.85 3.93
CA LEU A 195 13.90 9.23 3.80
C LEU A 195 13.80 9.98 5.12
N SER A 196 12.73 9.77 5.88
CA SER A 196 12.60 10.30 7.25
C SER A 196 13.76 9.82 8.11
N LYS A 197 14.02 8.51 8.08
CA LYS A 197 15.11 7.92 8.86
C LYS A 197 16.48 8.42 8.43
N ALA A 198 16.72 8.48 7.12
CA ALA A 198 17.97 9.00 6.58
C ALA A 198 18.24 10.46 6.97
N ASN A 199 17.20 11.28 7.06
CA ASN A 199 17.31 12.66 7.54
C ASN A 199 17.67 12.72 9.04
N GLU A 200 17.07 11.86 9.86
CA GLU A 200 17.38 11.77 11.30
C GLU A 200 18.82 11.29 11.58
N GLN A 201 19.33 10.39 10.75
CA GLN A 201 20.62 9.72 10.96
C GLN A 201 21.77 10.32 10.12
N GLY A 202 21.49 11.30 9.25
CA GLY A 202 22.52 12.06 8.52
C GLY A 202 22.99 11.47 7.20
N TYR A 203 22.27 10.53 6.60
CA TYR A 203 22.57 9.92 5.28
C TYR A 203 21.49 10.20 4.22
N TYR A 204 20.83 11.36 4.33
CA TYR A 204 19.68 11.73 3.50
C TYR A 204 19.97 11.75 1.99
N ASN A 205 21.13 12.26 1.59
CA ASN A 205 21.45 12.45 0.18
C ASN A 205 21.63 11.11 -0.56
N GLU A 206 22.30 10.17 0.09
CA GLU A 206 22.52 8.82 -0.39
C GLU A 206 21.18 8.08 -0.54
N MET A 207 20.31 8.19 0.46
CA MET A 207 18.98 7.57 0.40
C MET A 207 18.08 8.21 -0.65
N VAL A 208 18.09 9.55 -0.80
CA VAL A 208 17.37 10.25 -1.87
C VAL A 208 17.83 9.77 -3.24
N PHE A 209 19.14 9.63 -3.45
CA PHE A 209 19.68 9.13 -4.71
C PHE A 209 19.18 7.72 -5.02
N LEU A 210 19.25 6.80 -4.06
CA LEU A 210 18.78 5.42 -4.22
C LEU A 210 17.27 5.37 -4.52
N MET A 211 16.46 6.00 -3.68
CA MET A 211 15.00 6.00 -3.79
C MET A 211 14.53 6.69 -5.07
N ARG A 212 15.14 7.81 -5.46
CA ARG A 212 14.81 8.52 -6.71
C ARG A 212 15.05 7.62 -7.92
N ASN A 213 16.22 6.96 -8.00
CA ASN A 213 16.54 6.09 -9.13
C ASN A 213 15.61 4.86 -9.17
N LEU A 214 15.33 4.23 -8.03
CA LEU A 214 14.38 3.13 -7.92
C LEU A 214 12.98 3.52 -8.44
N LEU A 215 12.42 4.59 -7.88
CA LEU A 215 11.08 5.05 -8.20
C LEU A 215 10.98 5.56 -9.64
N GLN A 216 12.00 6.28 -10.14
CA GLN A 216 12.02 6.74 -11.53
C GLN A 216 12.01 5.57 -12.53
N GLN A 217 12.78 4.52 -12.25
CA GLN A 217 12.83 3.37 -13.15
C GLN A 217 11.48 2.65 -13.22
N VAL A 218 10.85 2.39 -12.06
CA VAL A 218 9.61 1.62 -12.00
C VAL A 218 8.34 2.44 -12.30
N LEU A 219 8.31 3.75 -12.02
CA LEU A 219 7.10 4.57 -12.16
C LEU A 219 7.04 5.38 -13.45
N LYS A 220 8.19 5.66 -14.11
CA LYS A 220 8.21 6.49 -15.34
C LYS A 220 8.72 5.76 -16.56
N THR A 221 9.70 4.87 -16.41
CA THR A 221 10.34 4.18 -17.56
C THR A 221 9.89 2.73 -17.72
N ASN A 222 8.76 2.37 -17.11
CA ASN A 222 8.27 1.00 -17.02
C ASN A 222 7.04 0.80 -17.91
N SER A 223 7.24 0.27 -19.12
CA SER A 223 6.13 -0.04 -20.03
C SER A 223 5.20 -1.13 -19.51
N SER A 224 5.70 -1.97 -18.59
CA SER A 224 4.98 -3.08 -17.96
C SER A 224 4.02 -2.62 -16.86
N LEU A 225 4.07 -1.35 -16.45
CA LEU A 225 3.17 -0.79 -15.44
C LEU A 225 1.77 -0.58 -16.05
N TYR A 226 0.75 -0.97 -15.28
CA TYR A 226 -0.65 -0.63 -15.54
C TYR A 226 -1.01 0.67 -14.80
N PHE A 227 -0.92 0.64 -13.47
CA PHE A 227 -0.85 1.83 -12.63
C PHE A 227 -0.11 1.51 -11.32
N ALA A 228 0.26 2.56 -10.58
CA ALA A 228 0.82 2.46 -9.25
C ALA A 228 -0.01 3.23 -8.21
N VAL A 229 -0.01 2.73 -6.99
CA VAL A 229 -0.52 3.42 -5.79
C VAL A 229 0.60 3.50 -4.77
N LEU A 230 0.84 4.72 -4.28
CA LEU A 230 1.81 5.02 -3.25
C LEU A 230 1.12 5.68 -2.05
N THR A 231 1.57 5.35 -0.85
CA THR A 231 1.09 5.93 0.39
C THR A 231 2.24 6.46 1.24
N GLY A 232 2.04 7.59 1.93
CA GLY A 232 3.03 8.16 2.84
C GLY A 232 2.49 9.33 3.66
N CYS A 233 3.35 9.98 4.45
CA CYS A 233 2.99 11.11 5.31
C CYS A 233 3.64 12.44 4.86
N LEU A 234 4.94 12.42 4.54
CA LEU A 234 5.79 13.59 4.37
C LEU A 234 5.65 14.23 2.99
N ARG A 235 5.40 15.54 2.98
CA ARG A 235 5.44 16.37 1.77
C ARG A 235 6.86 16.78 1.36
N VAL A 236 7.83 16.84 2.28
CA VAL A 236 9.19 17.30 1.97
C VAL A 236 9.98 16.26 1.18
N ALA A 237 9.83 14.98 1.53
CA ALA A 237 10.40 13.85 0.77
C ALA A 237 10.01 13.90 -0.72
N LYS A 238 8.79 14.39 -1.01
CA LYS A 238 8.23 14.50 -2.35
C LYS A 238 9.08 15.38 -3.27
N GLU A 239 9.47 16.58 -2.81
CA GLU A 239 10.18 17.56 -3.67
C GLU A 239 11.56 17.05 -4.08
N SER A 240 12.22 16.31 -3.18
CA SER A 240 13.55 15.75 -3.41
C SER A 240 13.55 14.50 -4.29
N ILE A 241 12.60 13.56 -4.17
CA ILE A 241 12.65 12.30 -4.95
C ILE A 241 11.81 12.32 -6.23
N PHE A 242 10.78 13.18 -6.31
CA PHE A 242 9.93 13.28 -7.50
C PHE A 242 10.33 14.42 -8.43
N THR A 243 11.46 15.08 -8.19
CA THR A 243 12.01 16.08 -9.12
C THR A 243 12.26 15.41 -10.48
N GLY A 244 11.54 15.84 -11.51
CA GLY A 244 11.61 15.24 -12.86
C GLY A 244 10.59 14.13 -13.15
N LEU A 245 9.77 13.74 -12.17
CA LEU A 245 8.64 12.83 -12.36
C LEU A 245 7.34 13.62 -12.56
N ASN A 246 6.83 13.62 -13.80
CA ASN A 246 5.70 14.45 -14.23
C ASN A 246 4.40 13.66 -14.46
N ASN A 247 4.36 12.37 -14.12
CA ASN A 247 3.20 11.48 -14.35
C ASN A 247 2.38 11.18 -13.08
N PHE A 248 2.54 11.95 -12.01
CA PHE A 248 1.86 11.73 -10.74
C PHE A 248 0.52 12.45 -10.65
N LYS A 249 -0.53 11.72 -10.28
CA LYS A 249 -1.73 12.29 -9.63
C LYS A 249 -1.53 12.23 -8.12
N ILE A 250 -1.56 13.39 -7.49
CA ILE A 250 -1.29 13.53 -6.05
C ILE A 250 -2.58 13.88 -5.34
N TYR A 251 -3.01 13.00 -4.46
CA TYR A 251 -4.18 13.17 -3.62
C TYR A 251 -3.72 13.53 -2.21
N SER A 252 -3.45 14.82 -2.03
CA SER A 252 -2.96 15.33 -0.75
C SER A 252 -4.07 15.43 0.29
N ILE A 253 -3.70 15.73 1.54
CA ILE A 253 -4.59 16.04 2.67
C ILE A 253 -5.69 17.05 2.34
N THR A 254 -5.48 17.93 1.37
CA THR A 254 -6.45 18.97 0.98
C THR A 254 -7.34 18.57 -0.21
N ASP A 255 -7.20 17.35 -0.72
CA ASP A 255 -7.97 16.88 -1.87
C ASP A 255 -9.25 16.16 -1.38
N VAL A 256 -10.33 16.95 -1.31
CA VAL A 256 -11.68 16.56 -0.87
C VAL A 256 -12.20 15.28 -1.54
N ARG A 257 -11.70 14.96 -2.73
CA ARG A 257 -12.22 13.88 -3.57
C ARG A 257 -11.80 12.47 -3.13
N PHE A 258 -10.86 12.34 -2.18
CA PHE A 258 -10.43 11.05 -1.61
C PHE A 258 -10.38 11.04 -0.07
N ASP A 259 -10.88 12.10 0.58
CA ASP A 259 -10.85 12.25 2.04
C ASP A 259 -11.72 11.22 2.75
N GLU A 260 -12.80 10.78 2.10
CA GLU A 260 -13.69 9.74 2.61
C GLU A 260 -13.05 8.34 2.63
N TYR A 261 -11.92 8.09 1.96
CA TYR A 261 -11.31 6.75 1.91
C TYR A 261 -10.24 6.50 2.96
N PHE A 262 -9.73 7.56 3.59
CA PHE A 262 -8.69 7.47 4.61
C PHE A 262 -9.14 8.20 5.85
N GLY A 263 -9.30 7.46 6.94
CA GLY A 263 -9.99 7.96 8.13
C GLY A 263 -11.47 7.57 8.16
N PHE A 264 -12.14 7.95 9.25
CA PHE A 264 -13.58 7.76 9.39
C PHE A 264 -14.29 9.09 9.21
N THR A 265 -15.40 9.09 8.49
CA THR A 265 -16.29 10.23 8.37
C THR A 265 -17.19 10.32 9.60
N ASP A 266 -17.83 11.47 9.82
CA ASP A 266 -18.78 11.64 10.92
C ASP A 266 -19.93 10.61 10.89
N SER A 267 -20.43 10.24 9.70
CA SER A 267 -21.47 9.23 9.57
C SER A 267 -20.96 7.85 9.99
N GLU A 268 -19.74 7.49 9.60
CA GLU A 268 -19.15 6.19 9.94
C GLU A 268 -18.82 6.08 11.42
N VAL A 269 -18.34 7.16 12.05
CA VAL A 269 -18.13 7.21 13.50
C VAL A 269 -19.46 7.02 14.23
N LYS A 270 -20.53 7.70 13.81
CA LYS A 270 -21.87 7.53 14.40
C LYS A 270 -22.39 6.10 14.25
N GLU A 271 -22.26 5.52 13.05
CA GLU A 271 -22.68 4.14 12.79
C GLU A 271 -21.90 3.14 13.66
N MET A 272 -20.59 3.34 13.81
CA MET A 272 -19.75 2.51 14.65
C MET A 272 -20.11 2.65 16.14
N LEU A 273 -20.25 3.87 16.65
CA LEU A 273 -20.68 4.11 18.03
C LEU A 273 -22.06 3.51 18.30
N ALA A 274 -23.01 3.64 17.37
CA ALA A 274 -24.31 2.99 17.46
C ALA A 274 -24.21 1.47 17.53
N TYR A 275 -23.42 0.86 16.64
CA TYR A 275 -23.17 -0.58 16.62
C TYR A 275 -22.63 -1.10 17.96
N TYR A 276 -21.74 -0.33 18.60
CA TYR A 276 -21.17 -0.68 19.90
C TYR A 276 -21.99 -0.19 21.10
N GLY A 277 -23.10 0.52 20.90
CA GLY A 277 -23.99 0.99 21.97
C GLY A 277 -23.46 2.22 22.72
N GLN A 278 -22.61 3.01 22.08
CA GLN A 278 -21.95 4.20 22.62
C GLN A 278 -22.48 5.52 22.01
N GLU A 279 -23.73 5.55 21.52
CA GLU A 279 -24.34 6.70 20.80
C GLU A 279 -24.30 8.02 21.59
N ALA A 280 -24.44 7.96 22.92
CA ALA A 280 -24.43 9.14 23.78
C ALA A 280 -23.07 9.87 23.80
N LYS A 281 -22.01 9.24 23.32
CA LYS A 281 -20.62 9.73 23.37
C LYS A 281 -20.14 10.36 22.05
N VAL A 282 -21.00 10.46 21.03
CA VAL A 282 -20.66 11.08 19.73
C VAL A 282 -20.05 12.47 19.91
N GLN A 283 -20.62 13.28 20.80
CA GLN A 283 -20.12 14.63 21.08
C GLN A 283 -18.74 14.60 21.76
N THR A 284 -18.49 13.65 22.65
CA THR A 284 -17.18 13.45 23.30
C THR A 284 -16.12 13.03 22.29
N VAL A 285 -16.43 12.10 21.38
CA VAL A 285 -15.50 11.68 20.32
C VAL A 285 -15.19 12.84 19.37
N ARG A 286 -16.19 13.66 19.03
CA ARG A 286 -15.99 14.88 18.24
C ARG A 286 -15.07 15.89 18.94
N GLU A 287 -15.25 16.10 20.23
CA GLU A 287 -14.47 17.07 21.02
C GLU A 287 -13.05 16.58 21.36
N TRP A 288 -12.88 15.28 21.64
CA TRP A 288 -11.60 14.70 22.05
C TRP A 288 -10.64 14.45 20.90
N TYR A 289 -11.18 14.16 19.71
CA TYR A 289 -10.38 13.78 18.55
C TYR A 289 -10.43 14.81 17.43
N ASP A 290 -10.77 16.07 17.79
CA ASP A 290 -10.78 17.30 16.98
C ASP A 290 -10.40 17.02 15.53
N GLY A 291 -11.41 16.59 14.76
CA GLY A 291 -11.22 15.88 13.50
C GLY A 291 -10.27 16.62 12.58
N TYR A 292 -9.50 15.88 11.79
CA TYR A 292 -8.72 16.53 10.75
C TYR A 292 -9.72 17.12 9.74
N HIS A 293 -9.75 18.43 9.62
CA HIS A 293 -10.53 19.10 8.58
C HIS A 293 -9.85 18.89 7.23
N PHE A 294 -10.28 17.85 6.50
CA PHE A 294 -9.86 17.65 5.13
C PHE A 294 -10.91 18.30 4.21
N GLY A 295 -10.63 19.55 3.79
CA GLY A 295 -11.58 20.34 3.01
C GLY A 295 -12.81 20.74 3.81
N THR A 296 -13.99 20.27 3.39
CA THR A 296 -15.28 20.52 4.06
C THR A 296 -15.76 19.34 4.92
N LEU A 297 -14.98 18.25 4.99
CA LEU A 297 -15.35 17.02 5.67
C LEU A 297 -14.51 16.85 6.94
N ASP A 298 -15.17 16.52 8.05
CA ASP A 298 -14.51 16.12 9.29
C ASP A 298 -14.10 14.64 9.18
N VAL A 299 -12.80 14.39 9.26
CA VAL A 299 -12.24 13.05 9.16
C VAL A 299 -11.48 12.70 10.43
N TYR A 300 -11.89 11.61 11.05
CA TYR A 300 -11.37 11.12 12.33
C TYR A 300 -10.31 10.05 12.11
N CYS A 301 -9.30 10.04 12.98
CA CYS A 301 -8.29 8.99 13.00
C CYS A 301 -8.94 7.64 13.38
N PRO A 302 -8.88 6.61 12.52
CA PRO A 302 -9.50 5.31 12.77
C PRO A 302 -9.02 4.66 14.07
N TRP A 303 -7.72 4.72 14.34
CA TRP A 303 -7.14 4.14 15.54
C TRP A 303 -7.76 4.72 16.81
N ASP A 304 -7.95 6.03 16.84
CA ASP A 304 -8.44 6.74 18.00
C ASP A 304 -9.90 6.40 18.27
N VAL A 305 -10.74 6.37 17.22
CA VAL A 305 -12.14 5.96 17.31
C VAL A 305 -12.28 4.48 17.70
N ILE A 306 -11.47 3.60 17.11
CA ILE A 306 -11.48 2.16 17.43
C ILE A 306 -11.05 1.95 18.89
N SER A 307 -9.98 2.60 19.35
CA SER A 307 -9.49 2.48 20.73
C SER A 307 -10.57 2.94 21.72
N TYR A 308 -11.25 4.05 21.42
CA TYR A 308 -12.34 4.54 22.27
C TYR A 308 -13.53 3.56 22.36
N CYS A 309 -13.82 2.81 21.29
CA CYS A 309 -14.89 1.81 21.31
C CYS A 309 -14.51 0.54 22.09
N ASP A 310 -13.21 0.30 22.28
CA ASP A 310 -12.66 -0.84 23.04
C ASP A 310 -12.69 -0.58 24.55
N ASP A 311 -12.57 0.69 24.95
CA ASP A 311 -12.70 1.20 26.32
C ASP A 311 -14.17 1.26 26.83
#